data_AF-X1BL15-F1
#
_entry.id   AF-X1BL15-F1
#
_cell.length_a   1.000
_cell.length_b   1.000
_cell.length_c   1.000
_cell.angle_alpha   90.00
_cell.angle_beta   90.00
_cell.angle_gamma   90.00
#
_symmetry.space_group_name_H-M   'P 1'
#
loop_
_entity.id
_entity.type
_entity.pdbx_description
1 polymer ?
#
loop_
_entity_poly.entity_id
_entity_poly.type
_entity_poly.pdbx_seq_one_letter_code
_entity_poly.pdbx_strand_id
1 'polypeptide(L)'
;MGVAGILIVIGVIGVRWNIVVPQLSVPSFEGITEAVSDSRLTTNYIPSLIEWGSSLGILGIMTIVFSLGYRGLPLINSREKGGV
;
A
#
# COMPACT_ATOMS: atom_id res chain seq x y z
N MET A 1 -2.61 5.72 -21.98
CA MET A 1 -3.33 6.12 -20.74
C MET A 1 -2.96 5.25 -19.54
N GLY A 2 -2.96 3.91 -19.63
CA GLY A 2 -2.64 3.04 -18.47
C GLY A 2 -1.25 3.24 -17.83
N VAL A 3 -0.21 3.51 -18.63
CA VAL A 3 1.17 3.70 -18.13
C VAL A 3 1.27 4.89 -17.17
N ALA A 4 0.60 6.00 -17.48
CA ALA A 4 0.58 7.18 -16.59
C ALA A 4 -0.05 6.84 -15.24
N GLY A 5 -1.13 6.04 -15.23
CA GLY A 5 -1.75 5.56 -14.00
C GLY A 5 -0.80 4.70 -13.16
N ILE A 6 -0.07 3.78 -13.79
CA ILE A 6 0.92 2.94 -13.11
C ILE A 6 2.03 3.79 -12.48
N LEU A 7 2.55 4.79 -13.21
CA LEU A 7 3.55 5.72 -12.71
C LEU A 7 3.05 6.52 -11.49
N ILE A 8 1.79 6.96 -11.50
CA ILE A 8 1.18 7.64 -10.36
C ILE A 8 1.13 6.71 -9.14
N VAL A 9 0.68 5.47 -9.31
CA VAL A 9 0.61 4.49 -8.22
C VAL A 9 1.99 4.23 -7.62
N ILE A 10 3.01 4.02 -8.46
CA ILE A 10 4.39 3.85 -8.01
C ILE A 10 4.87 5.09 -7.24
N GLY A 11 4.56 6.29 -7.73
CA GLY A 11 4.89 7.54 -7.05
C GLY A 11 4.26 7.65 -5.66
N VAL A 12 2.96 7.34 -5.53
CA VAL A 12 2.25 7.39 -4.25
C VAL A 12 2.83 6.39 -3.24
N ILE A 13 3.15 5.16 -3.70
CA ILE A 13 3.78 4.14 -2.85
C ILE A 13 5.19 4.60 -2.45
N GLY A 14 5.98 5.12 -3.38
CA GLY A 14 7.34 5.59 -3.14
C GLY A 14 7.42 6.75 -2.15
N VAL A 15 6.53 7.75 -2.27
CA VAL A 15 6.46 8.86 -1.31
C VAL A 15 6.11 8.35 0.09
N ARG A 16 5.13 7.44 0.22
CA ARG A 16 4.81 6.85 1.53
C ARG A 16 5.97 6.05 2.10
N TRP A 17 6.65 5.27 1.27
CA TRP A 17 7.83 4.52 1.71
C TRP A 17 8.92 5.45 2.24
N ASN A 18 9.18 6.55 1.52
CA ASN A 18 10.24 7.49 1.83
C ASN A 18 10.04 8.22 3.16
N ILE A 19 8.79 8.46 3.58
CA ILE A 19 8.51 9.10 4.87
C ILE A 19 8.34 8.08 6.01
N VAL A 20 7.83 6.88 5.74
CA VAL A 20 7.51 5.91 6.81
C VAL A 20 8.75 5.14 7.24
N VAL A 21 9.55 4.63 6.30
CA VAL A 21 10.67 3.73 6.63
C VAL A 21 11.76 4.44 7.44
N PRO A 22 12.30 5.60 7.02
CA PRO A 22 13.32 6.29 7.79
C PRO A 22 12.82 6.68 9.18
N GLN A 23 11.55 7.08 9.27
CA GLN A 23 10.95 7.56 10.51
C GLN A 23 10.69 6.41 11.51
N LEU A 24 10.52 5.18 11.04
CA LEU A 24 10.49 3.96 11.87
C LEU A 24 11.88 3.42 12.20
N SER A 25 12.88 3.72 11.37
CA SER A 25 14.27 3.36 11.60
C SER A 25 14.97 4.25 12.61
N VAL A 26 14.41 5.38 13.05
CA VAL A 26 15.02 6.14 14.15
C VAL A 26 14.71 5.46 15.49
N PRO A 27 15.71 5.04 16.29
CA PRO A 27 15.47 4.46 17.60
C PRO A 27 14.75 5.48 18.51
N SER A 28 13.68 5.06 19.19
CA SER A 28 12.90 5.94 20.07
C SER A 28 13.65 6.43 21.30
N PHE A 29 14.71 5.72 21.71
CA PHE A 29 15.60 6.11 22.79
C PHE A 29 17.04 6.04 22.30
N GLU A 30 17.76 7.13 22.50
CA GLU A 30 19.17 7.27 22.13
C GLU A 30 20.01 6.25 22.91
N GLY A 31 20.90 5.53 22.23
CA GLY A 31 21.82 4.55 22.84
C GLY A 31 21.23 3.18 23.21
N ILE A 32 19.95 2.89 22.94
CA ILE A 32 19.38 1.54 23.20
C ILE A 32 20.13 0.44 22.43
N THR A 33 20.50 0.69 21.17
CA THR A 33 21.22 -0.27 20.33
C THR A 33 22.65 -0.52 20.82
N GLU A 34 23.22 0.43 21.58
CA GLU A 34 24.54 0.31 22.21
C GLU A 34 24.45 -0.38 23.58
N ALA A 35 23.38 -0.15 24.33
CA ALA A 35 23.15 -0.73 25.66
C ALA A 35 22.66 -2.20 25.60
N VAL A 36 21.92 -2.57 24.55
CA VAL A 36 21.35 -3.92 24.38
C VAL A 36 21.64 -4.43 22.98
N SER A 37 22.65 -5.30 22.85
CA SER A 37 23.03 -5.95 21.60
C SER A 37 22.19 -7.21 21.37
N ASP A 38 20.93 -7.05 20.97
CA ASP A 38 20.05 -8.16 20.55
C ASP A 38 19.72 -8.01 19.05
N SER A 39 19.72 -9.14 18.32
CA SER A 39 19.39 -9.21 16.89
C SER A 39 18.01 -8.61 16.55
N ARG A 40 17.10 -8.57 17.54
CA ARG A 40 15.77 -7.97 17.41
C ARG A 40 15.77 -6.43 17.43
N LEU A 41 16.87 -5.79 17.84
CA LEU A 41 17.04 -4.33 17.87
C LEU A 41 17.85 -3.83 16.66
N THR A 42 17.54 -4.35 15.47
CA THR A 42 18.12 -3.86 14.22
C THR A 42 17.39 -2.64 13.70
N THR A 43 18.15 -1.64 13.30
CA THR A 43 17.67 -0.37 12.74
C THR A 43 17.42 -0.46 11.23
N ASN A 44 17.94 -1.51 10.59
CA ASN A 44 17.88 -1.70 9.15
C ASN A 44 16.58 -2.38 8.74
N TYR A 45 15.77 -1.69 7.93
CA TYR A 45 14.55 -2.24 7.34
C TYR A 45 14.79 -2.71 5.91
N ILE A 46 14.67 -4.02 5.71
CA ILE A 46 14.61 -4.64 4.38
C ILE A 46 13.35 -5.52 4.36
N PRO A 47 12.41 -5.29 3.43
CA PRO A 47 11.14 -5.98 3.46
C PRO A 47 11.32 -7.46 3.13
N SER A 48 10.64 -8.28 3.92
CA SER A 48 10.60 -9.72 3.78
C SER A 48 9.57 -10.18 2.74
N LEU A 49 9.70 -11.42 2.29
CA LEU A 49 8.78 -12.00 1.29
C LEU A 49 7.32 -12.04 1.78
N ILE A 50 7.11 -12.19 3.10
CA ILE A 50 5.76 -12.18 3.69
C ILE A 50 5.14 -10.78 3.67
N GLU A 51 5.93 -9.72 3.87
CA GLU A 51 5.46 -8.33 3.77
C GLU A 51 5.07 -7.98 2.33
N TRP A 52 5.87 -8.42 1.35
CA TRP A 52 5.52 -8.31 -0.06
C TRP A 52 4.24 -9.08 -0.41
N GLY A 53 4.14 -10.33 0.07
CA GLY A 53 2.96 -11.18 -0.14
C GLY A 53 1.69 -10.58 0.45
N SER A 54 1.75 -10.07 1.69
CA SER A 54 0.61 -9.42 2.33
C SER A 54 0.17 -8.14 1.61
N SER A 55 1.12 -7.33 1.13
CA SER A 55 0.83 -6.12 0.34
C SER A 55 0.10 -6.45 -0.97
N LEU A 56 0.55 -7.49 -1.69
CA LEU A 56 -0.13 -7.99 -2.88
C LEU A 56 -1.50 -8.60 -2.55
N GLY A 57 -1.62 -9.29 -1.42
CA GLY A 57 -2.88 -9.85 -0.94
C GLY A 57 -3.95 -8.77 -0.71
N ILE A 58 -3.57 -7.64 -0.10
CA ILE A 58 -4.46 -6.48 0.09
C ILE A 58 -4.94 -5.94 -1.25
N LEU A 59 -4.03 -5.77 -2.23
CA LEU A 59 -4.42 -5.32 -3.58
C LEU A 59 -5.41 -6.30 -4.25
N GLY A 60 -5.20 -7.61 -4.08
CA GLY A 60 -6.10 -8.64 -4.56
C GLY A 60 -7.49 -8.54 -3.93
N ILE A 61 -7.56 -8.41 -2.61
CA ILE A 61 -8.83 -8.23 -1.88
C ILE A 61 -9.56 -6.97 -2.35
N MET A 62 -8.86 -5.84 -2.47
CA MET A 62 -9.45 -4.58 -2.95
C MET A 62 -10.01 -4.73 -4.36
N THR A 63 -9.30 -5.45 -5.24
CA THR A 63 -9.77 -5.73 -6.60
C THR A 63 -11.01 -6.62 -6.61
N ILE A 64 -11.08 -7.63 -5.74
CA ILE A 64 -12.26 -8.50 -5.59
C ILE A 64 -13.46 -7.69 -5.10
N VAL A 65 -13.27 -6.91 -4.02
CA VAL A 65 -14.32 -6.06 -3.46
C VAL A 65 -14.83 -5.06 -4.48
N PHE A 66 -13.92 -4.41 -5.22
CA PHE A 66 -14.29 -3.50 -6.31
C PHE A 66 -15.08 -4.21 -7.41
N SER A 67 -14.66 -5.40 -7.84
CA SER A 67 -15.37 -6.19 -8.85
C SER A 67 -16.76 -6.63 -8.38
N LEU A 68 -16.91 -7.01 -7.11
CA LEU A 68 -18.21 -7.37 -6.54
C LEU A 68 -19.13 -6.15 -6.46
N GLY A 69 -18.62 -5.00 -6.02
CA GLY A 69 -19.37 -3.74 -6.01
C GLY A 69 -19.79 -3.30 -7.41
N TYR A 70 -18.90 -3.43 -8.41
CA TYR A 70 -19.19 -3.08 -9.79
C TYR A 70 -20.32 -3.92 -10.40
N ARG A 71 -20.41 -5.21 -10.03
CA ARG A 71 -21.48 -6.11 -10.50
C ARG A 71 -22.76 -5.97 -9.67
N GLY A 72 -22.66 -5.66 -8.38
CA GLY A 72 -23.77 -5.63 -7.44
C GLY A 72 -24.53 -4.31 -7.40
N LEU A 73 -23.88 -3.18 -7.70
CA LEU A 73 -24.52 -1.87 -7.70
C LEU A 73 -24.97 -1.49 -9.13
N PRO A 74 -26.16 -0.88 -9.30
CA PRO A 74 -26.60 -0.31 -10.57
C PRO A 74 -25.85 1.01 -10.83
N LEU A 75 -24.55 0.92 -11.13
CA LEU A 75 -23.65 2.06 -11.33
C LEU A 75 -23.93 2.80 -12.63
N ILE A 76 -24.46 2.09 -13.63
CA ILE A 76 -24.96 2.66 -14.88
C ILE A 76 -26.47 2.63 -14.79
N ASN A 77 -27.06 3.71 -14.29
CA ASN A 77 -28.46 3.96 -14.53
C ASN A 77 -28.62 4.22 -16.03
N SER A 78 -29.46 3.42 -16.69
CA SER A 78 -29.99 3.71 -18.03
C SER A 78 -30.84 4.98 -17.98
N ARG A 79 -30.21 6.15 -17.83
CA ARG A 79 -30.81 7.45 -18.16
C ARG A 79 -30.43 7.81 -19.60
N GLU A 80 -30.59 6.85 -20.50
CA GLU A 80 -30.54 7.00 -21.96
C GLU A 80 -31.70 6.20 -22.59
N LYS A 81 -32.89 6.30 -22.01
CA LYS A 81 -34.15 5.94 -22.67
C LYS A 81 -35.20 6.97 -22.25
N GLY A 82 -35.26 8.09 -22.98
CA GLY A 82 -36.25 9.13 -22.74
C GLY A 82 -35.78 10.54 -23.02
N GLY A 83 -35.17 10.78 -24.19
CA GLY A 83 -35.08 12.11 -24.79
C GLY A 83 -35.96 12.08 -26.04
N VAL A 84 -37.16 12.62 -25.90
CA VAL A 84 -38.11 12.94 -26.99
C VAL A 84 -37.46 13.87 -28.01
#